data_AF-A0A447JLA0-F1
#
_entry.id   AF-A0A447JLA0-F1
#
_cell.length_a   1.000
_cell.length_b   1.000
_cell.length_c   1.000
_cell.angle_alpha   90.00
_cell.angle_beta   90.00
_cell.angle_gamma   90.00
#
_symmetry.space_group_name_H-M   'P 1'
#
loop_
_entity.id
_entity.type
_entity.pdbx_description
1 polymer ?
#
loop_
_entity_poly.entity_id
_entity_poly.type
_entity_poly.pdbx_seq_one_letter_code
_entity_poly.pdbx_strand_id
1 'polypeptide(L)' 'MGFARKVANRVIFMDEGKIVEDSPKEEFFANPSSDRAKDFLAKILH' A
#
# COMPACT_ATOMS: atom_id res chain seq x y z
N MET A 1 -0.95 3.41 10.17
CA MET A 1 -0.27 3.68 8.87
C MET A 1 0.30 5.11 8.70
N GLY A 2 0.32 5.98 9.74
CA GLY A 2 0.72 7.39 9.56
C GLY A 2 2.21 7.64 9.27
N PHE A 3 3.11 6.75 9.68
CA PHE A 3 4.55 6.90 9.45
C PHE A 3 4.93 6.67 7.99
N ALA A 4 4.54 5.53 7.41
CA ALA A 4 4.85 5.19 6.02
C ALA A 4 4.28 6.24 5.05
N ARG A 5 3.06 6.73 5.29
CA ARG A 5 2.44 7.79 4.47
C ARG A 5 3.21 9.12 4.52
N LYS A 6 3.86 9.43 5.65
CA LYS A 6 4.64 10.68 5.80
C LYS A 6 6.01 10.57 5.16
N VAL A 7 6.71 9.46 5.39
CA VAL A 7 8.17 9.39 5.16
C VAL A 7 8.56 8.59 3.92
N ALA A 8 7.75 7.63 3.47
CA ALA A 8 8.13 6.79 2.33
C ALA A 8 8.21 7.60 1.02
N ASN A 9 8.99 7.14 0.05
CA ASN A 9 8.95 7.64 -1.32
C ASN A 9 8.27 6.64 -2.27
N ARG A 10 8.34 5.36 -1.92
CA ARG A 10 7.84 4.22 -2.68
C ARG A 10 7.32 3.17 -1.70
N VAL A 11 6.29 2.44 -2.11
CA VAL A 11 5.69 1.37 -1.32
C VAL A 11 5.75 0.09 -2.14
N ILE A 12 6.34 -0.95 -1.52
CA ILE A 12 6.28 -2.32 -2.03
C ILE A 12 5.29 -3.06 -1.15
N PHE A 13 4.16 -3.45 -1.73
CA PHE A 13 3.18 -4.29 -1.07
C PHE A 13 3.39 -5.74 -1.48
N MET A 14 3.56 -6.59 -0.47
CA MET A 14 3.81 -8.00 -0.64
C MET A 14 2.69 -8.83 -0.03
N ASP A 15 2.30 -9.89 -0.71
CA ASP A 15 1.41 -10.92 -0.19
C ASP A 15 1.85 -12.30 -0.69
N GLU A 16 1.66 -13.33 0.13
CA GLU A 16 2.05 -14.72 -0.16
C GLU A 16 3.49 -14.88 -0.67
N GLY A 17 4.42 -14.07 -0.14
CA GLY A 17 5.83 -14.11 -0.54
C GLY A 17 6.13 -13.49 -1.91
N LYS A 18 5.17 -12.79 -2.51
CA LYS A 18 5.32 -12.11 -3.81
C LYS A 18 5.14 -10.61 -3.68
N ILE A 19 5.80 -9.85 -4.55
CA ILE A 19 5.49 -8.43 -4.74
C ILE A 19 4.20 -8.37 -5.55
N VAL A 20 3.16 -7.84 -4.93
CA VAL A 20 1.83 -7.68 -5.54
C VAL A 20 1.68 -6.29 -6.13
N GLU A 21 2.27 -5.29 -5.47
CA GLU A 21 2.21 -3.91 -5.93
C GLU A 21 3.47 -3.15 -5.58
N ASP A 22 3.84 -2.26 -6.49
CA ASP A 22 5.05 -1.47 -6.44
C ASP A 22 4.71 -0.09 -7.03
N SER A 23 4.49 0.89 -6.15
CA SER A 23 3.99 2.20 -6.55
C SER A 23 4.51 3.32 -5.65
N PRO A 24 4.45 4.60 -6.10
CA PRO A 24 4.66 5.75 -5.23
C PRO A 24 3.72 5.72 -4.02
N LYS A 25 4.15 6.27 -2.88
CA LYS A 25 3.32 6.26 -1.67
C LYS A 25 1.98 6.98 -1.88
N GLU A 26 1.97 8.05 -2.68
CA GLU A 26 0.77 8.83 -2.95
C GLU A 26 -0.28 7.97 -3.66
N GLU A 27 0.14 7.21 -4.67
CA GLU A 27 -0.72 6.30 -5.41
C GLU A 27 -1.17 5.12 -4.54
N PHE A 28 -0.24 4.45 -3.85
CA PHE A 28 -0.57 3.30 -3.01
C PHE A 28 -1.62 3.62 -1.93
N PHE A 29 -1.49 4.76 -1.25
CA PHE A 29 -2.41 5.10 -0.16
C PHE A 29 -3.70 5.80 -0.63
N ALA A 30 -3.74 6.41 -1.82
CA ALA A 30 -4.91 7.10 -2.33
C ALA A 30 -5.74 6.25 -3.30
N ASN A 31 -5.07 5.51 -4.18
CA ASN A 31 -5.68 4.67 -5.21
C ASN A 31 -4.78 3.45 -5.49
N PRO A 32 -4.68 2.51 -4.54
CA PRO A 32 -3.94 1.26 -4.75
C PRO A 32 -4.47 0.52 -5.98
N SER A 33 -3.55 0.05 -6.81
CA SER A 33 -3.88 -0.62 -8.08
C SER A 33 -4.34 -2.06 -7.88
N SER A 34 -3.81 -2.76 -6.88
CA SER A 34 -4.15 -4.16 -6.61
C SER A 34 -5.34 -4.29 -5.66
N ASP A 35 -6.22 -5.25 -5.94
CA ASP A 35 -7.37 -5.53 -5.08
C ASP A 35 -6.95 -5.99 -3.68
N ARG A 36 -5.83 -6.71 -3.59
CA ARG A 36 -5.26 -7.15 -2.32
C ARG A 36 -4.76 -5.98 -1.45
N ALA A 37 -4.14 -4.95 -2.06
CA ALA A 37 -3.75 -3.74 -1.35
C ALA A 37 -4.96 -2.92 -0.90
N LYS A 38 -6.02 -2.82 -1.73
CA LYS A 38 -7.29 -2.17 -1.34
C LYS A 38 -7.87 -2.82 -0.09
N ASP A 39 -8.01 -4.14 -0.09
CA ASP A 39 -8.52 -4.90 1.05
C ASP A 39 -7.66 -4.73 2.31
N PHE A 40 -6.34 -4.72 2.16
CA PHE A 40 -5.41 -4.54 3.26
C PHE A 40 -5.53 -3.14 3.88
N LEU A 41 -5.57 -2.11 3.04
CA LEU A 41 -5.71 -0.73 3.49
C LEU A 41 -7.06 -0.49 4.17
N ALA A 42 -8.15 -1.08 3.65
CA ALA A 42 -9.47 -1.01 4.28
C ALA A 42 -9.48 -1.56 5.71
N LYS A 43 -8.72 -2.62 6.00
CA LYS A 43 -8.63 -3.22 7.35
C LYS A 43 -7.80 -2.41 8.35
N ILE A 44 -6.90 -1.54 7.89
CA ILE A 44 -5.88 -0.88 8.73
C ILE A 44 -6.11 0.63 8.89
N LEU A 45 -6.90 1.23 8.00
CA LEU A 45 -7.25 2.66 8.06
C LEU A 45 -8.52 2.95 8.88
N HIS A 46 -9.08 1.95 9.54
CA HIS A 46 -10.10 2.12 10.60
C HIS A 46 -9.48 2.45 11.95
#